data_AF-A0A9P0PNP0-F1
#
_entry.id   AF-A0A9P0PNP0-F1
#
_cell.length_a   1.000
_cell.length_b   1.000
_cell.length_c   1.000
_cell.angle_alpha   90.00
_cell.angle_beta   90.00
_cell.angle_gamma   90.00
#
_symmetry.space_group_name_H-M   'P 1'
#
loop_
_entity.id
_entity.type
_entity.pdbx_description
1 polymer ?
#
loop_
_entity_poly.entity_id
_entity_poly.type
_entity_poly.pdbx_seq_one_letter_code
_entity_poly.pdbx_strand_id
1 'polypeptide(L)'
;MLVQDEVILWAIAVDHQIFALTKLDVTGNGADDIVACSWDGQTYILDQEKNSVRFNLNEAVQAFESGYYNVSLDKPNETCLVYVTFKNKIIIFYDIPIKDLNCKKFEPNFDKLVEILIRKGDTREEAKEKIRNMDKKTKKELVEYLLYYVKP
;
A
#
# COMPACT_ATOMS: atom_id res chain seq x y z
N MET A 1 -5.63 -14.44 -3.50
CA MET A 1 -4.65 -15.55 -3.38
C MET A 1 -3.97 -15.67 -4.71
N LEU A 2 -2.64 -15.64 -4.75
CA LEU A 2 -1.86 -15.86 -5.96
C LEU A 2 -1.38 -17.32 -5.98
N VAL A 3 -1.69 -18.03 -7.07
CA VAL A 3 -1.33 -19.44 -7.25
C VAL A 3 -0.58 -19.59 -8.57
N GLN A 4 0.55 -20.29 -8.53
CA GLN A 4 1.34 -20.64 -9.71
C GLN A 4 1.70 -22.12 -9.59
N ASP A 5 1.46 -22.89 -10.65
CA ASP A 5 1.75 -24.34 -10.70
C ASP A 5 1.19 -25.10 -9.48
N GLU A 6 -0.06 -24.80 -9.12
CA GLU A 6 -0.76 -25.35 -7.94
C GLU A 6 -0.15 -24.98 -6.57
N VAL A 7 0.91 -24.16 -6.56
CA VAL A 7 1.54 -23.63 -5.35
C VAL A 7 0.98 -22.25 -5.03
N ILE A 8 0.49 -22.08 -3.80
CA ILE A 8 0.09 -20.78 -3.28
C ILE A 8 1.35 -19.96 -3.02
N LEU A 9 1.59 -18.93 -3.83
CA LEU A 9 2.71 -17.99 -3.63
C LEU A 9 2.45 -17.10 -2.42
N TRP A 10 1.24 -16.55 -2.33
CA TRP A 10 0.77 -15.82 -1.15
C TRP A 10 -0.75 -15.69 -1.11
N ALA A 11 -1.25 -15.46 0.10
CA ALA A 11 -2.62 -15.08 0.35
C ALA A 11 -2.67 -13.85 1.26
N ILE A 12 -3.71 -13.03 1.06
CA ILE A 12 -4.06 -11.90 1.92
C ILE A 12 -5.49 -12.11 2.39
N ALA A 13 -5.69 -12.04 3.70
CA ALA A 13 -7.02 -11.97 4.28
C ALA A 13 -7.42 -10.49 4.35
N VAL A 14 -8.67 -10.21 3.97
CA VAL A 14 -9.25 -8.87 4.00
C VAL A 14 -10.51 -8.92 4.85
N ASP A 15 -10.77 -7.82 5.57
CA ASP A 15 -11.90 -7.72 6.50
C ASP A 15 -13.19 -7.25 5.81
N HIS A 16 -13.11 -6.85 4.53
CA HIS A 16 -14.24 -6.37 3.74
C HIS A 16 -14.71 -7.42 2.73
N GLN A 17 -16.01 -7.44 2.48
CA GLN A 17 -16.61 -8.37 1.53
C GLN A 17 -16.29 -7.92 0.09
N ILE A 18 -15.30 -8.56 -0.52
CA ILE A 18 -14.94 -8.35 -1.94
C ILE A 18 -16.06 -8.90 -2.83
N PHE A 19 -16.39 -8.18 -3.90
CA PHE A 19 -17.42 -8.59 -4.86
C PHE A 19 -17.02 -8.41 -6.32
N ALA A 20 -16.08 -7.51 -6.59
CA ALA A 20 -15.53 -7.29 -7.92
C ALA A 20 -14.01 -7.44 -7.86
N LEU A 21 -13.46 -8.07 -8.90
CA LEU A 21 -12.03 -8.28 -9.04
C LEU A 21 -11.65 -8.16 -10.52
N THR A 22 -10.62 -7.39 -10.78
CA THR A 22 -10.14 -7.07 -12.12
C THR A 22 -8.61 -7.12 -12.13
N LYS A 23 -8.06 -7.35 -13.32
CA LYS A 23 -6.63 -7.39 -13.58
C LYS A 23 -6.25 -6.16 -14.38
N LEU A 24 -5.29 -5.38 -13.89
CA LEU A 24 -4.88 -4.10 -14.50
C LEU A 24 -3.43 -3.79 -14.12
N ASP A 25 -2.59 -3.41 -15.07
CA ASP A 25 -1.25 -2.87 -14.75
C ASP A 25 -1.42 -1.40 -14.32
N VAL A 26 -1.65 -1.21 -13.02
CA VAL A 26 -1.90 0.10 -12.43
C VAL A 26 -0.60 0.88 -12.32
N THR A 27 0.52 0.18 -12.13
CA THR A 27 1.85 0.78 -11.96
C THR A 27 2.53 1.19 -13.26
N GLY A 28 2.08 0.65 -14.40
CA GLY A 28 2.67 0.87 -15.72
C GLY A 28 4.00 0.15 -15.91
N ASN A 29 4.29 -0.89 -15.12
CA ASN A 29 5.56 -1.62 -15.16
C ASN A 29 5.51 -2.89 -16.04
N GLY A 30 4.35 -3.17 -16.67
CA GLY A 30 4.09 -4.33 -17.51
C GLY A 30 3.65 -5.58 -16.74
N ALA A 31 3.57 -5.54 -15.42
CA ALA A 31 3.06 -6.63 -14.59
C ALA A 31 1.58 -6.42 -14.27
N ASP A 32 0.83 -7.51 -14.24
CA ASP A 32 -0.57 -7.48 -13.84
C ASP A 32 -0.71 -7.23 -12.33
N ASP A 33 -1.38 -6.14 -11.96
CA ASP A 33 -1.88 -5.92 -10.60
C ASP A 33 -3.32 -6.42 -10.47
N ILE A 34 -3.70 -6.80 -9.26
CA ILE A 34 -5.06 -7.19 -8.91
C ILE A 34 -5.75 -6.00 -8.27
N VAL A 35 -6.84 -5.55 -8.86
CA VAL A 35 -7.72 -4.53 -8.29
C VAL A 35 -9.00 -5.22 -7.78
N ALA A 36 -9.28 -5.09 -6.49
CA ALA A 36 -10.40 -5.76 -5.86
C ALA A 36 -11.25 -4.75 -5.08
N CYS A 37 -12.54 -4.67 -5.42
CA CYS A 37 -13.49 -3.76 -4.77
C CYS A 37 -14.46 -4.52 -3.87
N SER A 38 -14.77 -3.89 -2.74
CA SER A 38 -15.70 -4.37 -1.73
C SER A 38 -17.00 -3.57 -1.71
N TRP A 39 -18.04 -4.15 -1.11
CA TRP A 39 -19.37 -3.55 -1.04
C TRP A 39 -19.40 -2.22 -0.28
N ASP A 40 -18.51 -2.00 0.68
CA ASP A 40 -18.45 -0.78 1.50
C ASP A 40 -17.56 0.32 0.91
N GLY A 41 -17.04 0.11 -0.31
CA GLY A 41 -16.25 1.09 -1.05
C GLY A 41 -14.75 1.04 -0.80
N GLN A 42 -14.25 0.00 -0.13
CA GLN A 42 -12.81 -0.26 -0.07
C GLN A 42 -12.35 -0.93 -1.36
N THR A 43 -11.29 -0.38 -1.95
CA THR A 43 -10.64 -0.93 -3.13
C THR A 43 -9.18 -1.24 -2.80
N TYR A 44 -8.80 -2.48 -3.01
CA TYR A 44 -7.45 -3.00 -2.84
C TYR A 44 -6.76 -3.07 -4.20
N ILE A 45 -5.51 -2.62 -4.25
CA ILE A 45 -4.62 -2.79 -5.41
C ILE A 45 -3.42 -3.59 -4.91
N LEU A 46 -3.19 -4.74 -5.51
CA LEU A 46 -2.20 -5.73 -5.05
C LEU A 46 -1.27 -6.09 -6.20
N ASP A 47 0.04 -6.04 -5.96
CA ASP A 47 1.02 -6.55 -6.91
C ASP A 47 1.31 -8.04 -6.68
N GLN A 48 2.18 -8.61 -7.52
CA GLN A 48 2.62 -10.00 -7.42
C GLN A 48 3.51 -10.26 -6.20
N GLU A 49 4.08 -9.22 -5.58
CA GLU A 49 4.96 -9.29 -4.42
C GLU A 49 4.22 -9.12 -3.08
N LYS A 50 2.87 -9.11 -3.11
CA LYS A 50 2.01 -8.92 -1.93
C LYS A 50 2.09 -7.51 -1.34
N ASN A 51 2.61 -6.53 -2.06
CA ASN A 51 2.42 -5.15 -1.69
C ASN A 51 0.98 -4.73 -1.99
N SER A 52 0.45 -3.80 -1.19
CA SER A 52 -0.94 -3.40 -1.29
C SER A 52 -1.14 -1.92 -1.03
N VAL A 53 -1.94 -1.27 -1.89
CA VAL A 53 -2.55 0.02 -1.58
C VAL A 53 -4.04 -0.17 -1.35
N ARG A 54 -4.60 0.67 -0.49
CA ARG A 54 -6.05 0.70 -0.24
C ARG A 54 -6.59 2.09 -0.49
N PHE A 55 -7.63 2.17 -1.30
CA PHE A 55 -8.42 3.37 -1.53
C PHE A 55 -9.82 3.18 -0.94
N ASN A 56 -10.40 4.23 -0.38
CA ASN A 56 -11.73 4.19 0.24
C ASN A 56 -12.64 5.26 -0.38
N LEU A 57 -13.67 4.81 -1.08
CA LEU A 57 -14.69 5.68 -1.68
C LEU A 57 -15.58 6.36 -0.61
N ASN A 58 -15.68 5.77 0.59
CA ASN A 58 -16.62 6.15 1.65
C ASN A 58 -18.09 6.08 1.21
N GLU A 59 -18.42 5.20 0.27
CA GLU A 59 -19.78 4.97 -0.20
C GLU A 59 -19.95 3.52 -0.65
N ALA A 60 -21.13 2.95 -0.40
CA ALA A 60 -21.43 1.58 -0.81
C ALA A 60 -21.50 1.46 -2.34
N VAL A 61 -20.88 0.40 -2.85
CA VAL A 61 -20.67 0.17 -4.28
C VAL A 61 -21.55 -0.98 -4.75
N GLN A 62 -22.32 -0.73 -5.81
CA GLN A 62 -23.20 -1.68 -6.46
C GLN A 62 -22.51 -2.40 -7.63
N ALA A 63 -21.70 -1.68 -8.40
CA ALA A 63 -20.87 -2.25 -9.47
C ALA A 63 -19.53 -1.52 -9.52
N PHE A 64 -18.49 -2.26 -9.88
CA PHE A 64 -17.14 -1.74 -9.98
C PHE A 64 -16.47 -2.32 -11.21
N GLU A 65 -15.71 -1.49 -11.90
CA GLU A 65 -14.86 -1.88 -13.02
C GLU A 65 -13.57 -1.07 -13.00
N SER A 66 -12.47 -1.64 -13.52
CA SER A 66 -11.23 -0.91 -13.70
C SER A 66 -10.59 -1.25 -15.03
N GLY A 67 -10.03 -0.25 -15.70
CA GLY A 67 -9.39 -0.49 -16.99
C GLY A 67 -8.72 0.76 -17.52
N TYR A 68 -8.27 0.66 -18.77
CA TYR A 68 -7.75 1.80 -19.51
C TYR A 68 -8.89 2.43 -20.31
N TYR A 69 -9.33 3.61 -19.90
CA TYR A 69 -10.41 4.34 -20.57
C TYR A 69 -9.97 5.77 -20.89
N ASN A 70 -10.60 6.35 -21.91
CA ASN A 70 -10.44 7.75 -22.28
C ASN A 70 -11.65 8.21 -23.09
N VAL A 71 -11.92 9.51 -23.05
CA VAL A 71 -12.99 10.20 -23.78
C VAL A 71 -12.50 10.94 -25.03
N SER A 72 -11.19 11.17 -25.15
CA SER A 72 -10.54 11.92 -26.23
C SER A 72 -9.84 10.97 -27.20
N LEU A 73 -10.15 11.07 -28.50
CA LEU A 73 -9.51 10.25 -29.53
C LEU A 73 -8.00 10.53 -29.69
N ASP A 74 -7.55 11.73 -29.31
CA ASP A 74 -6.16 12.17 -29.51
C ASP A 74 -5.22 11.83 -28.34
N LYS A 75 -5.73 11.14 -27.30
CA LYS A 75 -4.96 10.83 -26.09
C LYS A 75 -4.90 9.32 -25.86
N PRO A 76 -3.84 8.80 -25.22
CA PRO A 76 -3.81 7.40 -24.80
C PRO A 76 -4.90 7.11 -23.76
N ASN A 77 -5.25 5.84 -23.61
CA ASN A 77 -6.13 5.43 -22.52
C ASN A 77 -5.41 5.55 -21.18
N GLU A 78 -6.10 6.04 -20.17
CA GLU A 78 -5.55 6.21 -18.82
C GLU A 78 -6.15 5.19 -17.87
N THR A 79 -5.40 4.84 -16.82
CA THR A 79 -5.88 3.94 -15.76
C THR A 79 -7.07 4.57 -15.05
N CYS A 80 -8.18 3.84 -14.98
CA CYS A 80 -9.43 4.32 -14.46
C CYS A 80 -10.06 3.33 -13.47
N LEU A 81 -10.67 3.84 -12.39
CA LEU A 81 -11.60 3.11 -11.52
C LEU A 81 -13.00 3.68 -11.71
N VAL A 82 -13.95 2.82 -12.00
CA VAL A 82 -15.35 3.17 -12.25
C VAL A 82 -16.21 2.56 -11.15
N TYR A 83 -16.87 3.41 -10.38
CA TYR A 83 -17.77 3.00 -9.30
C TYR A 83 -19.21 3.37 -9.67
N VAL A 84 -20.11 2.39 -9.57
CA VAL A 84 -21.56 2.63 -9.55
C VAL A 84 -22.02 2.42 -8.12
N THR A 85 -22.62 3.45 -7.54
CA THR A 85 -23.01 3.48 -6.12
C THR A 85 -24.50 3.19 -5.94
N PHE A 86 -24.90 2.74 -4.75
CA PHE A 86 -26.31 2.59 -4.37
C PHE A 86 -27.10 3.91 -4.32
N LYS A 87 -26.44 5.06 -4.43
CA LYS A 87 -27.08 6.39 -4.52
C LYS A 87 -27.26 6.87 -5.96
N ASN A 88 -27.22 5.96 -6.94
CA ASN A 88 -27.37 6.25 -8.36
C ASN A 88 -26.32 7.25 -8.89
N LYS A 89 -25.09 7.17 -8.38
CA LYS A 89 -23.94 7.94 -8.90
C LYS A 89 -22.97 7.01 -9.61
N ILE A 90 -22.48 7.44 -10.76
CA ILE A 90 -21.30 6.88 -11.42
C ILE A 90 -20.13 7.81 -11.09
N ILE A 91 -19.10 7.28 -10.46
CA ILE A 91 -17.91 8.01 -10.05
C ILE A 91 -16.72 7.40 -10.78
N ILE A 92 -15.98 8.24 -11.51
CA ILE A 92 -14.81 7.81 -12.27
C ILE A 92 -13.59 8.52 -11.68
N PHE A 93 -12.61 7.74 -11.23
CA PHE A 93 -11.26 8.21 -10.96
C PHE A 93 -10.40 7.83 -12.15
N TYR A 94 -9.69 8.79 -12.72
CA TYR A 94 -8.82 8.60 -13.89
C TYR A 94 -7.42 9.13 -13.59
N ASP A 95 -6.44 8.74 -14.41
CA ASP A 95 -5.03 9.13 -14.23
C ASP A 95 -4.53 8.78 -12.81
N ILE A 96 -4.71 7.52 -12.42
CA ILE A 96 -4.33 7.03 -11.09
C ILE A 96 -2.79 7.02 -11.00
N PRO A 97 -2.16 7.87 -10.18
CA PRO A 97 -0.73 8.10 -10.24
C PRO A 97 0.04 7.14 -9.33
N ILE A 98 -0.14 5.83 -9.52
CA ILE A 98 0.63 4.82 -8.79
C ILE A 98 1.79 4.42 -9.68
N LYS A 99 3.03 4.72 -9.26
CA LYS A 99 4.24 4.35 -10.02
C LYS A 99 4.92 3.10 -9.47
N ASP A 100 4.74 2.86 -8.18
CA ASP A 100 5.39 1.78 -7.46
C ASP A 100 4.53 1.41 -6.24
N LEU A 101 4.35 0.11 -5.99
CA LEU A 101 3.60 -0.43 -4.86
C LEU A 101 4.50 -0.85 -3.70
N ASN A 102 5.83 -0.74 -3.83
CA ASN A 102 6.82 -1.20 -2.86
C ASN A 102 6.54 -0.77 -1.40
N CYS A 103 6.06 -1.70 -0.58
CA CYS A 103 5.81 -1.50 0.83
C CYS A 103 7.00 -2.00 1.67
N LYS A 104 7.90 -1.09 2.05
CA LYS A 104 9.04 -1.43 2.92
C LYS A 104 8.69 -1.16 4.38
N LYS A 105 9.10 -2.07 5.27
CA LYS A 105 9.11 -1.79 6.70
C LYS A 105 9.96 -0.54 6.94
N PHE A 106 9.44 0.38 7.74
CA PHE A 106 10.24 1.52 8.17
C PHE A 106 11.35 1.01 9.08
N GLU A 107 12.58 1.11 8.59
CA GLU A 107 13.79 0.81 9.33
C GLU A 107 14.48 2.15 9.63
N PRO A 108 14.59 2.56 10.91
CA PRO A 108 15.26 3.80 11.27
C PRO A 108 16.69 3.82 10.73
N ASN A 109 17.10 4.94 10.14
CA ASN A 109 18.45 5.07 9.63
C ASN A 109 19.47 4.93 10.77
N PHE A 110 20.35 3.94 10.65
CA PHE A 110 21.33 3.59 11.69
C PHE A 110 22.23 4.77 12.07
N ASP A 111 22.76 5.50 11.09
CA ASP A 111 23.65 6.64 11.34
C ASP A 111 22.94 7.78 12.05
N LYS A 112 21.69 8.09 11.65
CA LYS A 112 20.86 9.09 12.33
C LYS A 112 20.56 8.70 13.78
N LEU A 113 20.32 7.41 14.05
CA LEU A 113 20.13 6.93 15.43
C LEU A 113 21.39 7.09 16.27
N VAL A 114 22.56 6.79 15.69
CA VAL A 114 23.86 7.00 16.36
C VAL A 114 24.04 8.47 16.73
N GLU A 115 23.74 9.40 15.81
CA GLU A 115 23.82 10.84 16.09
C GLU A 115 22.89 11.28 17.23
N ILE A 116 21.66 10.74 17.29
CA ILE A 116 20.70 11.04 18.36
C ILE A 116 21.23 10.59 19.72
N LEU A 117 21.82 9.40 19.80
CA LEU A 117 22.39 8.87 21.05
C LEU A 117 23.63 9.66 21.48
N ILE A 118 24.49 10.08 20.53
CA ILE A 118 25.62 10.96 20.81
C ILE A 118 25.15 12.29 21.42
N ARG A 119 24.07 12.89 20.88
CA ARG A 119 23.48 14.12 21.45
C ARG A 119 22.91 13.93 22.87
N LYS A 120 22.53 12.70 23.23
CA LYS A 120 22.09 12.35 24.58
C LYS A 120 23.24 12.07 25.56
N GLY A 121 24.49 12.12 25.09
CA GLY A 121 25.69 11.97 25.92
C GLY A 121 26.42 10.63 25.78
N ASP A 122 25.97 9.73 24.90
CA ASP A 122 26.67 8.46 24.65
C ASP A 122 27.92 8.67 23.78
N THR A 123 28.96 7.87 24.00
CA THR A 123 30.08 7.82 23.04
C THR A 123 29.66 7.11 21.75
N ARG A 124 30.40 7.34 20.64
CA ARG A 124 30.06 6.77 19.34
C ARG A 124 30.05 5.23 19.32
N GLU A 125 30.91 4.60 20.12
CA GLU A 125 30.98 3.13 20.21
C GLU A 125 29.82 2.56 21.02
N GLU A 126 29.54 3.15 22.19
CA GLU A 126 28.38 2.78 23.03
C GLU A 126 27.06 2.96 22.27
N ALA A 127 26.90 4.05 21.52
CA ALA A 127 25.72 4.30 20.70
C ALA A 127 25.51 3.20 19.64
N LYS A 128 26.58 2.79 18.95
CA LYS A 128 26.52 1.70 17.96
C LYS A 128 26.15 0.37 18.60
N GLU A 129 26.71 0.08 19.75
CA GLU A 129 26.47 -1.17 20.48
C GLU A 129 25.04 -1.24 21.02
N LYS A 130 24.52 -0.15 21.58
CA LYS A 130 23.12 -0.03 22.02
C LYS A 130 22.13 -0.24 20.88
N ILE A 131 22.39 0.31 19.69
CA ILE A 131 21.48 0.15 18.53
C ILE A 131 21.53 -1.29 18.00
N ARG A 132 22.72 -1.91 17.94
CA ARG A 132 22.87 -3.30 17.48
C ARG A 132 22.19 -4.30 18.42
N ASN A 133 22.29 -4.06 19.72
CA ASN A 133 21.72 -4.91 20.76
C ASN A 133 20.31 -4.46 21.19
N MET A 134 19.70 -3.52 20.48
CA MET A 134 18.36 -3.02 20.79
C MET A 134 17.34 -4.14 20.66
N ASP A 135 16.58 -4.37 21.73
CA ASP A 135 15.55 -5.38 21.72
C ASP A 135 14.38 -4.99 20.79
N LYS A 136 13.60 -5.99 20.36
CA LYS A 136 12.49 -5.79 19.42
C LYS A 136 11.42 -4.84 19.94
N LYS A 137 11.20 -4.77 21.26
CA LYS A 137 10.17 -3.91 21.86
C LYS A 137 10.62 -2.45 21.82
N THR A 138 11.83 -2.15 22.29
CA THR A 138 12.40 -0.80 22.22
C THR A 138 12.52 -0.31 20.78
N LYS A 139 12.90 -1.19 19.84
CA LYS A 139 12.94 -0.84 18.42
C LYS A 139 11.55 -0.48 17.87
N LYS A 140 10.51 -1.20 18.28
CA LYS A 140 9.12 -0.91 17.89
C LYS A 140 8.64 0.43 18.45
N GLU A 141 8.87 0.69 19.73
CA GLU A 141 8.52 1.97 20.39
C GLU A 141 9.25 3.15 19.71
N LEU A 142 10.52 2.96 19.36
CA LEU A 142 11.29 3.95 18.61
C LEU A 142 10.71 4.22 17.21
N VAL A 143 10.32 3.17 16.48
CA VAL A 143 9.67 3.32 15.17
C VAL A 143 8.34 4.06 15.31
N GLU A 144 7.53 3.73 16.32
CA GLU A 144 6.26 4.40 16.59
C GLU A 144 6.47 5.87 16.97
N TYR A 145 7.47 6.18 17.79
CA TYR A 145 7.85 7.55 18.10
C TYR A 145 8.28 8.32 16.85
N LEU A 146 9.10 7.72 15.98
CA LEU A 146 9.61 8.40 14.79
C LEU A 146 8.54 8.63 13.72
N LEU A 147 7.57 7.72 13.60
CA LEU A 147 6.50 7.83 12.61
C LEU A 147 5.31 8.66 13.11
N TYR A 148 4.98 8.57 14.39
CA TYR A 148 3.72 9.07 14.95
C TYR A 148 3.91 10.06 16.11
N TYR A 149 5.14 10.37 16.49
CA TYR A 149 5.46 11.21 17.66
C TYR A 149 4.85 10.68 18.98
N VAL A 150 4.59 9.37 19.07
CA VAL A 150 4.11 8.72 20.29
C VAL A 150 5.29 8.59 21.25
N LYS A 151 5.25 9.29 22.39
CA LYS A 151 6.35 9.24 23.37
C LYS A 151 6.53 7.80 23.89
N PRO A 152 7.76 7.26 23.88
CA PRO A 152 8.08 5.99 24.51
C PRO A 152 8.00 6.07 26.04
#